data_AF-A0A520M2X5-F1
#
_entry.id   AF-A0A520M2X5-F1
#
_cell.length_a   1.000
_cell.length_b   1.000
_cell.length_c   1.000
_cell.angle_alpha   90.00
_cell.angle_beta   90.00
_cell.angle_gamma   90.00
#
_symmetry.space_group_name_H-M   'P 1'
#
loop_
_entity.id
_entity.type
_entity.pdbx_description
1 polymer ?
#
loop_
_entity_poly.entity_id
_entity_poly.type
_entity_poly.pdbx_seq_one_letter_code
_entity_poly.pdbx_strand_id
1 'polypeptide(L)'
;MTTLINKKALVFFPLIFLISDKGEGNEILHASRSPGGLVQLHFPLSSDEYAVLHRDDELTGIKRAINIVRGNGKIAILRDPAPIPKNGFLRIQIHKNFQQIDTDGDGLSDLTEMNSQGLMNPLNPAPVIGSSMGRINIPDKQTYESLSHRDNFPGSANISEVKFVIYDIHTQSPKLYFANSSRYQYHYTFSRDAVNRYSSNSLFNSHTYFTNSRRRNAAGSIIYHPNYMNPSGQTGIYTVEFWPSDPVAFRFVETSFEMIASSMPFLDGQIAYHPSSETQKSLYQSEINQYKKSHIAVIDSEDLFGNSTYSALNTGECFGTLRLITGTQTMSSRDIVILRNIPNDITHVAGIITEQNQTPLSHINLKAKQNGTPNAY
;
A
#
# COMPACT_ATOMS: atom_id res chain seq x y z
N MET A 1 15.87 34.33 35.44
CA MET A 1 16.50 33.38 34.50
C MET A 1 15.40 32.57 33.82
N THR A 2 14.82 33.10 32.74
CA THR A 2 15.06 32.70 31.35
C THR A 2 14.59 31.27 31.00
N THR A 3 13.37 31.23 30.42
CA THR A 3 12.97 30.53 29.19
C THR A 3 13.39 29.09 28.95
N LEU A 4 12.38 28.23 28.76
CA LEU A 4 12.34 27.22 27.69
C LEU A 4 10.94 27.24 27.05
N ILE A 5 10.78 28.17 26.11
CA ILE A 5 9.70 28.14 25.11
C ILE A 5 10.05 26.98 24.18
N ASN A 6 9.29 25.89 24.25
CA ASN A 6 9.44 24.77 23.33
C ASN A 6 8.88 25.21 21.97
N LYS A 7 9.79 25.64 21.08
CA LYS A 7 9.48 26.06 19.71
C LYS A 7 8.89 24.88 18.95
N LYS A 8 7.59 24.94 18.64
CA LYS A 8 7.03 24.20 17.52
C LYS A 8 7.65 24.77 16.25
N ALA A 9 8.63 24.07 15.69
CA ALA A 9 9.14 24.40 14.36
C ALA A 9 8.09 23.97 13.33
N LEU A 10 7.25 24.92 12.92
CA LEU A 10 6.45 24.77 11.71
C LEU A 10 7.42 24.98 10.54
N VAL A 11 7.93 23.90 9.96
CA VAL A 11 8.72 23.98 8.74
C VAL A 11 7.75 24.20 7.58
N PHE A 12 7.52 25.46 7.23
CA PHE A 12 6.98 25.82 5.93
C PHE A 12 8.05 25.43 4.89
N PHE A 13 7.84 24.36 4.14
CA PHE A 13 8.53 24.17 2.87
C PHE A 13 7.98 25.24 1.91
N PRO A 14 8.78 26.22 1.46
CA PRO A 14 8.35 27.03 0.34
C PRO A 14 8.31 26.12 -0.87
N LEU A 15 7.10 25.84 -1.37
CA LEU A 15 6.93 25.28 -2.70
C LEU A 15 7.32 26.40 -3.67
N ILE A 16 8.59 26.43 -4.09
CA ILE A 16 9.07 27.41 -5.06
C ILE A 16 8.59 26.95 -6.44
N PHE A 17 7.57 27.63 -6.97
CA PHE A 17 7.18 27.48 -8.36
C PHE A 17 8.12 28.30 -9.24
N LEU A 18 8.86 27.62 -10.12
CA LEU A 18 9.40 28.22 -11.33
C LEU A 18 8.42 27.92 -12.45
N ILE A 19 7.61 28.91 -12.82
CA ILE A 19 6.74 28.89 -14.00
C ILE A 19 7.64 29.24 -15.20
N SER A 20 7.73 28.35 -16.18
CA SER A 20 8.45 28.50 -17.45
C SER A 20 7.73 27.60 -18.46
N ASP A 21 7.29 27.98 -19.66
CA ASP A 21 7.56 29.13 -20.53
C ASP A 21 6.33 29.37 -21.45
N LYS A 22 6.24 30.61 -21.96
CA LYS A 22 5.52 31.09 -23.18
C LYS A 22 4.37 30.26 -23.75
N GLY A 23 3.16 30.64 -23.36
CA GLY A 23 1.95 30.45 -24.14
C GLY A 23 0.76 31.00 -23.37
N GLU A 24 -0.21 31.63 -24.02
CA GLU A 24 -1.43 32.17 -23.38
C GLU A 24 -2.36 31.08 -22.78
N GLY A 25 -1.85 29.89 -22.47
CA GLY A 25 -2.62 28.70 -22.10
C GLY A 25 -2.40 28.25 -20.65
N ASN A 26 -3.50 28.22 -19.90
CA ASN A 26 -3.75 27.42 -18.69
C ASN A 26 -2.57 27.33 -17.69
N GLU A 27 -2.25 28.44 -17.04
CA GLU A 27 -1.32 28.46 -15.91
C GLU A 27 -1.86 27.69 -14.69
N ILE A 28 -0.96 27.07 -13.92
CA ILE A 28 -1.29 26.55 -12.59
C ILE A 28 -1.66 27.76 -11.72
N LEU A 29 -2.91 27.81 -11.29
CA LEU A 29 -3.44 28.92 -10.49
C LEU A 29 -2.85 28.92 -9.08
N HIS A 30 -2.80 27.74 -8.46
CA HIS A 30 -2.17 27.53 -7.17
C HIS A 30 -1.99 26.02 -6.89
N ALA A 31 -1.20 25.71 -5.86
CA ALA A 31 -1.18 24.39 -5.26
C ALA A 31 -1.69 24.41 -3.82
N SER A 32 -2.31 23.31 -3.43
CA SER A 32 -2.80 23.07 -2.07
C SER A 32 -2.41 21.67 -1.58
N ARG A 33 -2.83 21.35 -0.36
CA ARG A 33 -2.76 20.00 0.20
C ARG A 33 -4.16 19.42 0.30
N SER A 34 -4.31 18.15 -0.04
CA SER A 34 -5.54 17.41 0.25
C SER A 34 -5.71 17.20 1.75
N PRO A 35 -6.88 16.76 2.23
CA PRO A 35 -7.07 16.40 3.64
C PRO A 35 -6.01 15.42 4.15
N GLY A 36 -5.66 14.38 3.40
CA GLY A 36 -4.58 13.43 3.75
C GLY A 36 -3.18 13.85 3.30
N GLY A 37 -3.00 15.11 2.87
CA GLY A 37 -1.69 15.74 2.72
C GLY A 37 -1.04 15.61 1.33
N LEU A 38 -1.73 15.05 0.34
CA LEU A 38 -1.23 14.99 -1.04
C LEU A 38 -1.12 16.38 -1.66
N VAL A 39 -0.12 16.59 -2.52
CA VAL A 39 -0.02 17.81 -3.32
C VAL A 39 -1.16 17.84 -4.34
N GLN A 40 -1.86 18.97 -4.42
CA GLN A 40 -2.92 19.21 -5.40
C GLN A 40 -2.57 20.41 -6.26
N LEU A 41 -2.70 20.28 -7.58
CA LEU A 41 -2.52 21.36 -8.54
C LEU A 41 -3.88 21.78 -9.09
N HIS A 42 -4.17 23.08 -9.04
CA HIS A 42 -5.42 23.67 -9.51
C HIS A 42 -5.16 24.52 -10.75
N PHE A 43 -5.90 24.24 -11.83
CA PHE A 43 -5.69 24.89 -13.12
C PHE A 43 -7.00 24.85 -13.93
N PRO A 44 -7.26 25.82 -14.83
CA PRO A 44 -8.40 25.76 -15.73
C PRO A 44 -8.22 24.63 -16.74
N LEU A 45 -9.28 23.86 -17.01
CA LEU A 45 -9.27 22.80 -18.01
C LEU A 45 -10.61 22.74 -18.76
N SER A 46 -10.54 22.92 -20.08
CA SER A 46 -11.71 23.00 -20.95
C SER A 46 -12.43 21.64 -21.07
N SER A 47 -13.73 21.63 -21.40
CA SER A 47 -14.48 20.38 -21.54
C SER A 47 -14.05 19.51 -22.74
N ASP A 48 -13.35 20.10 -23.70
CA ASP A 48 -12.73 19.44 -24.85
C ASP A 48 -11.30 18.94 -24.58
N GLU A 49 -10.84 19.03 -23.32
CA GLU A 49 -9.49 18.68 -22.88
C GLU A 49 -9.47 17.62 -21.76
N TYR A 50 -8.33 16.96 -21.63
CA TYR A 50 -7.92 16.23 -20.43
C TYR A 50 -6.45 16.52 -20.14
N ALA A 51 -6.02 16.21 -18.93
CA ALA A 51 -4.67 16.51 -18.46
C ALA A 51 -4.04 15.31 -17.76
N VAL A 52 -2.77 15.06 -18.06
CA VAL A 52 -1.94 14.03 -17.44
C VAL A 52 -0.91 14.70 -16.54
N LEU A 53 -0.83 14.25 -15.29
CA LEU A 53 0.21 14.63 -14.35
C LEU A 53 1.39 13.67 -14.48
N HIS A 54 2.56 14.24 -14.71
CA HIS A 54 3.84 13.52 -14.69
C HIS A 54 4.66 13.93 -13.47
N ARG A 55 5.40 12.97 -12.90
CA ARG A 55 6.43 13.21 -11.89
C ARG A 55 7.80 12.82 -12.42
N ASP A 56 8.79 13.65 -12.12
CA ASP A 56 10.21 13.37 -12.36
C ASP A 56 11.08 13.91 -11.22
N ASP A 57 12.22 13.26 -10.97
CA ASP A 57 13.27 13.78 -10.09
C ASP A 57 14.04 14.95 -10.75
N GLU A 58 14.08 14.99 -12.08
CA GLU A 58 14.79 15.99 -12.87
C GLU A 58 13.84 16.67 -13.88
N LEU A 59 14.06 17.95 -14.17
CA LEU A 59 13.22 18.72 -15.09
C LEU A 59 13.15 18.11 -16.50
N THR A 60 14.18 17.38 -16.92
CA THR A 60 14.31 16.73 -18.24
C THR A 60 14.06 15.22 -18.22
N GLY A 61 13.47 14.68 -17.15
CA GLY A 61 13.28 13.24 -16.93
C GLY A 61 12.33 12.52 -17.90
N ILE A 62 12.16 11.21 -17.64
CA ILE A 62 11.44 10.22 -18.48
C ILE A 62 9.91 10.37 -18.40
N LYS A 63 9.39 11.21 -17.48
CA LYS A 63 7.98 11.55 -17.30
C LYS A 63 7.12 10.35 -16.93
N ARG A 64 7.14 9.94 -15.65
CA ARG A 64 6.20 8.92 -15.17
C ARG A 64 4.82 9.54 -15.04
N ALA A 65 3.84 9.05 -15.80
CA ALA A 65 2.44 9.44 -15.63
C ALA A 65 1.90 8.87 -14.32
N ILE A 66 1.33 9.74 -13.48
CA ILE A 66 0.94 9.39 -12.10
C ILE A 66 -0.53 9.72 -11.79
N ASN A 67 -1.16 10.60 -12.56
CA ASN A 67 -2.57 10.96 -12.41
C ASN A 67 -3.12 11.49 -13.74
N ILE A 68 -4.42 11.35 -13.97
CA ILE A 68 -5.10 11.84 -15.17
C ILE A 68 -6.49 12.36 -14.80
N VAL A 69 -6.89 13.48 -15.40
CA VAL A 69 -8.21 14.09 -15.17
C VAL A 69 -8.81 14.63 -16.46
N ARG A 70 -10.11 14.41 -16.65
CA ARG A 70 -10.88 14.99 -17.74
C ARG A 70 -11.37 16.38 -17.38
N GLY A 71 -11.31 17.31 -18.33
CA GLY A 71 -11.86 18.64 -18.19
C GLY A 71 -13.38 18.67 -18.21
N ASN A 72 -13.94 19.62 -17.48
CA ASN A 72 -15.38 19.87 -17.42
C ASN A 72 -15.72 21.36 -17.63
N GLY A 73 -14.78 22.16 -18.15
CA GLY A 73 -14.94 23.60 -18.34
C GLY A 73 -14.79 24.43 -17.06
N LYS A 74 -14.23 23.85 -16.00
CA LYS A 74 -13.96 24.51 -14.71
C LYS A 74 -12.51 24.26 -14.27
N ILE A 75 -12.19 24.67 -13.04
CA ILE A 75 -10.92 24.33 -12.39
C ILE A 75 -10.87 22.81 -12.21
N ALA A 76 -9.85 22.19 -12.79
CA ALA A 76 -9.50 20.80 -12.57
C ALA A 76 -8.49 20.67 -11.44
N ILE A 77 -8.46 19.49 -10.82
CA ILE A 77 -7.53 19.15 -9.74
C ILE A 77 -6.78 17.88 -10.13
N LEU A 78 -5.46 17.99 -10.27
CA LEU A 78 -4.57 16.83 -10.36
C LEU A 78 -3.85 16.65 -9.03
N ARG A 79 -3.75 15.40 -8.58
CA ARG A 79 -3.12 15.07 -7.29
C ARG A 79 -1.89 14.21 -7.50
N ASP A 80 -0.82 14.56 -6.81
CA ASP A 80 0.33 13.70 -6.70
C ASP A 80 0.01 12.54 -5.73
N PRO A 81 -0.04 11.26 -6.15
CA PRO A 81 -0.43 10.15 -5.27
C PRO A 81 0.63 9.77 -4.23
N ALA A 82 1.80 10.42 -4.25
CA ALA A 82 2.88 10.22 -3.27
C ALA A 82 2.49 10.76 -1.88
N PRO A 83 2.42 9.90 -0.84
CA PRO A 83 2.15 10.35 0.52
C PRO A 83 3.33 11.13 1.12
N ILE A 84 4.58 10.81 0.74
CA ILE A 84 5.76 11.55 1.19
C ILE A 84 6.20 12.52 0.08
N PRO A 85 6.09 13.84 0.31
CA PRO A 85 6.65 14.81 -0.61
C PRO A 85 8.17 14.79 -0.53
N LYS A 86 8.82 14.76 -1.70
CA LYS A 86 10.27 14.92 -1.89
C LYS A 86 10.47 16.06 -2.90
N ASN A 87 11.65 16.66 -2.90
CA ASN A 87 12.07 17.53 -3.99
C ASN A 87 11.99 16.78 -5.32
N GLY A 88 11.32 17.39 -6.29
CA GLY A 88 11.11 16.85 -7.62
C GLY A 88 10.28 17.82 -8.44
N PHE A 89 9.91 17.40 -9.65
CA PHE A 89 9.16 18.21 -10.60
C PHE A 89 7.84 17.53 -10.93
N LEU A 90 6.78 18.33 -10.93
CA LEU A 90 5.47 17.95 -11.44
C LEU A 90 5.24 18.68 -12.75
N ARG A 91 4.75 17.95 -13.76
CA ARG A 91 4.41 18.53 -15.07
C ARG A 91 2.99 18.14 -15.43
N ILE A 92 2.19 19.14 -15.79
CA ILE A 92 0.88 18.92 -16.38
C ILE A 92 1.03 18.94 -17.89
N GLN A 93 0.55 17.89 -18.55
CA GLN A 93 0.46 17.82 -20.00
C GLN A 93 -1.02 17.81 -20.39
N ILE A 94 -1.45 18.82 -21.15
CA ILE A 94 -2.85 18.97 -21.59
C ILE A 94 -3.00 18.43 -23.00
N HIS A 95 -4.06 17.68 -23.22
CA HIS A 95 -4.40 17.06 -24.48
C HIS A 95 -5.83 17.39 -24.87
N LYS A 96 -6.08 17.53 -26.18
CA LYS A 96 -7.42 17.63 -26.72
C LYS A 96 -8.04 16.24 -26.82
N ASN A 97 -9.34 16.14 -26.53
CA ASN A 97 -10.10 14.89 -26.56
C ASN A 97 -10.02 14.16 -27.92
N PHE A 98 -9.80 14.88 -29.03
CA PHE A 98 -9.68 14.29 -30.37
C PHE A 98 -8.30 13.67 -30.67
N GLN A 99 -7.27 13.90 -29.85
CA GLN A 99 -5.88 13.49 -30.18
C GLN A 99 -5.60 11.99 -29.99
N GLN A 100 -6.54 11.22 -29.43
CA GLN A 100 -6.41 9.77 -29.23
C GLN A 100 -5.06 9.33 -28.62
N ILE A 101 -4.52 10.09 -27.67
CA ILE A 101 -3.30 9.70 -26.95
C ILE A 101 -3.59 8.45 -26.12
N ASP A 102 -2.56 7.61 -26.01
CA ASP A 102 -2.50 6.37 -25.23
C ASP A 102 -1.28 6.53 -24.31
N THR A 103 -1.53 6.85 -23.04
CA THR A 103 -0.50 7.22 -22.07
C THR A 103 0.26 6.00 -21.54
N ASP A 104 -0.41 4.85 -21.40
CA ASP A 104 0.20 3.64 -20.84
C ASP A 104 0.67 2.62 -21.90
N GLY A 105 0.31 2.86 -23.16
CA GLY A 105 0.79 2.13 -24.34
C GLY A 105 0.10 0.78 -24.53
N ASP A 106 -1.13 0.62 -24.06
CA ASP A 106 -1.88 -0.63 -24.17
C ASP A 106 -2.65 -0.80 -25.50
N GLY A 107 -2.69 0.26 -26.32
CA GLY A 107 -3.36 0.33 -27.61
C GLY A 107 -4.78 0.92 -27.56
N LEU A 108 -5.27 1.31 -26.38
CA LEU A 108 -6.50 2.07 -26.18
C LEU A 108 -6.16 3.54 -25.88
N SER A 109 -7.01 4.46 -26.32
CA SER A 109 -6.79 5.87 -25.99
C SER A 109 -7.26 6.19 -24.58
N ASP A 110 -6.57 7.13 -23.91
CA ASP A 110 -6.87 7.61 -22.57
C ASP A 110 -8.36 7.97 -22.41
N LEU A 111 -8.94 8.59 -23.45
CA LEU A 111 -10.35 8.99 -23.44
C LEU A 111 -11.29 7.79 -23.46
N THR A 112 -10.95 6.73 -24.20
CA THR A 112 -11.73 5.49 -24.26
C THR A 112 -11.79 4.84 -22.88
N GLU A 113 -10.65 4.81 -22.20
CA GLU A 113 -10.53 4.22 -20.88
C GLU A 113 -11.18 5.08 -19.79
N MET A 114 -10.99 6.40 -19.81
CA MET A 114 -11.67 7.32 -18.89
C MET A 114 -13.19 7.27 -19.01
N ASN A 115 -13.73 6.95 -20.20
CA ASN A 115 -15.17 6.75 -20.39
C ASN A 115 -15.67 5.41 -19.78
N SER A 116 -14.78 4.46 -19.53
CA SER A 116 -15.07 3.15 -18.97
C SER A 116 -14.99 3.17 -17.44
N GLN A 117 -15.91 3.91 -16.82
CA GLN A 117 -15.96 4.24 -15.38
C GLN A 117 -15.55 3.07 -14.46
N GLY A 118 -14.35 3.15 -13.89
CA GLY A 118 -13.82 2.18 -12.90
C GLY A 118 -13.49 0.79 -13.46
N LEU A 119 -13.61 0.58 -14.77
CA LEU A 119 -13.27 -0.68 -15.44
C LEU A 119 -11.86 -0.64 -16.03
N MET A 120 -11.51 0.47 -16.69
CA MET A 120 -10.21 0.70 -17.30
C MET A 120 -9.38 1.72 -16.50
N ASN A 121 -8.11 1.89 -16.86
CA ASN A 121 -7.20 2.82 -16.20
C ASN A 121 -6.10 3.30 -17.17
N PRO A 122 -6.13 4.56 -17.62
CA PRO A 122 -5.17 5.12 -18.58
C PRO A 122 -3.69 5.15 -18.12
N LEU A 123 -3.41 4.66 -16.92
CA LEU A 123 -2.09 4.63 -16.30
C LEU A 123 -1.65 3.20 -15.97
N ASN A 124 -2.38 2.18 -16.41
CA ASN A 124 -2.11 0.79 -16.11
C ASN A 124 -2.48 -0.10 -17.32
N PRO A 125 -1.48 -0.58 -18.08
CA PRO A 125 -1.68 -1.24 -19.38
C PRO A 125 -2.14 -2.70 -19.25
N ALA A 126 -2.81 -3.02 -18.15
CA ALA A 126 -3.31 -4.33 -17.83
C ALA A 126 -4.65 -4.57 -18.55
N PRO A 127 -4.79 -5.59 -19.41
CA PRO A 127 -6.08 -5.93 -19.99
C PRO A 127 -7.15 -6.19 -18.93
N VAL A 128 -8.35 -5.65 -19.15
CA VAL A 128 -9.50 -5.84 -18.26
C VAL A 128 -9.85 -7.33 -18.14
N ILE A 129 -10.14 -7.76 -16.91
CA ILE A 129 -10.63 -9.10 -16.58
C ILE A 129 -12.09 -9.04 -16.14
N GLY A 130 -12.76 -10.21 -16.08
CA GLY A 130 -14.15 -10.28 -15.63
C GLY A 130 -14.35 -9.63 -14.26
N SER A 131 -15.40 -8.84 -14.10
CA SER A 131 -15.67 -8.08 -12.88
C SER A 131 -15.92 -8.95 -11.64
N SER A 132 -16.31 -10.21 -11.82
CA SER A 132 -16.40 -11.17 -10.72
C SER A 132 -15.03 -11.75 -10.31
N MET A 133 -13.98 -11.49 -11.09
CA MET A 133 -12.65 -12.04 -10.91
C MET A 133 -11.66 -11.04 -10.29
N GLY A 134 -11.76 -9.75 -10.63
CA GLY A 134 -10.88 -8.71 -10.12
C GLY A 134 -11.09 -7.37 -10.82
N ARG A 135 -10.14 -6.45 -10.65
CA ARG A 135 -10.09 -5.12 -11.30
C ARG A 135 -8.65 -4.74 -11.65
N ILE A 136 -8.49 -3.72 -12.49
CA ILE A 136 -7.21 -3.04 -12.76
C ILE A 136 -7.17 -1.61 -12.19
N ASN A 137 -8.26 -1.20 -11.53
CA ASN A 137 -8.46 0.10 -10.90
C ASN A 137 -9.40 -0.05 -9.70
N ILE A 138 -9.19 0.71 -8.62
CA ILE A 138 -10.08 0.77 -7.46
C ILE A 138 -10.36 2.25 -7.16
N PRO A 139 -11.36 2.85 -7.82
CA PRO A 139 -11.59 4.30 -7.75
C PRO A 139 -12.10 4.76 -6.38
N ASP A 140 -12.71 3.87 -5.61
CA ASP A 140 -13.38 4.18 -4.35
C ASP A 140 -13.28 3.04 -3.32
N LYS A 141 -13.59 3.40 -2.07
CA LYS A 141 -13.60 2.47 -0.94
C LYS A 141 -14.63 1.33 -1.13
N GLN A 142 -15.76 1.60 -1.77
CA GLN A 142 -16.79 0.58 -2.02
C GLN A 142 -16.26 -0.54 -2.93
N THR A 143 -15.50 -0.17 -3.96
CA THR A 143 -14.84 -1.11 -4.87
C THR A 143 -13.80 -1.94 -4.11
N TYR A 144 -12.98 -1.31 -3.26
CA TYR A 144 -12.03 -2.03 -2.40
C TYR A 144 -12.74 -3.07 -1.52
N GLU A 145 -13.80 -2.66 -0.82
CA GLU A 145 -14.58 -3.52 0.05
C GLU A 145 -15.20 -4.70 -0.72
N SER A 146 -15.69 -4.47 -1.95
CA SER A 146 -16.27 -5.52 -2.81
C SER A 146 -15.26 -6.58 -3.26
N LEU A 147 -13.98 -6.23 -3.35
CA LEU A 147 -12.89 -7.16 -3.69
C LEU A 147 -12.28 -7.82 -2.45
N SER A 148 -12.48 -7.23 -1.27
CA SER A 148 -11.78 -7.62 -0.07
C SER A 148 -12.22 -8.97 0.47
N HIS A 149 -11.27 -9.73 1.00
CA HIS A 149 -11.57 -10.81 1.93
C HIS A 149 -11.47 -10.28 3.35
N ARG A 150 -12.41 -10.68 4.21
CA ARG A 150 -12.37 -10.36 5.64
C ARG A 150 -12.15 -11.64 6.41
N ASP A 151 -10.97 -11.76 7.00
CA ASP A 151 -10.75 -12.77 8.02
C ASP A 151 -11.13 -12.19 9.39
N ASN A 152 -12.20 -12.70 9.96
CA ASN A 152 -12.56 -12.42 11.35
C ASN A 152 -11.71 -13.32 12.25
N PHE A 153 -10.48 -12.91 12.51
CA PHE A 153 -9.72 -13.50 13.61
C PHE A 153 -10.11 -12.82 14.92
N PRO A 154 -10.27 -13.58 16.02
CA PRO A 154 -10.24 -12.98 17.34
C PRO A 154 -8.99 -12.09 17.43
N GLY A 155 -9.14 -10.84 17.89
CA GLY A 155 -8.04 -9.88 18.07
C GLY A 155 -7.68 -9.04 16.85
N SER A 156 -8.16 -9.40 15.67
CA SER A 156 -8.17 -8.53 14.50
C SER A 156 -9.52 -8.59 13.84
N ALA A 157 -10.53 -8.14 14.58
CA ALA A 157 -11.84 -7.92 14.00
C ALA A 157 -11.72 -6.85 12.91
N ASN A 158 -12.25 -7.15 11.71
CA ASN A 158 -12.37 -6.23 10.56
C ASN A 158 -11.09 -5.90 9.77
N ILE A 159 -10.03 -6.72 9.81
CA ILE A 159 -8.97 -6.60 8.80
C ILE A 159 -9.53 -7.04 7.45
N SER A 160 -9.47 -6.14 6.48
CA SER A 160 -9.90 -6.40 5.10
C SER A 160 -8.68 -6.30 4.18
N GLU A 161 -8.50 -7.32 3.34
CA GLU A 161 -7.38 -7.37 2.41
C GLU A 161 -7.83 -7.53 0.96
N VAL A 162 -7.13 -6.85 0.05
CA VAL A 162 -7.21 -7.06 -1.39
C VAL A 162 -5.84 -7.50 -1.88
N LYS A 163 -5.75 -8.71 -2.41
CA LYS A 163 -4.55 -9.24 -3.04
C LYS A 163 -4.30 -8.54 -4.37
N PHE A 164 -3.03 -8.27 -4.66
CA PHE A 164 -2.60 -7.75 -5.95
C PHE A 164 -1.55 -8.65 -6.59
N VAL A 165 -1.48 -8.62 -7.92
CA VAL A 165 -0.38 -9.18 -8.71
C VAL A 165 0.01 -8.16 -9.77
N ILE A 166 1.30 -7.86 -9.85
CA ILE A 166 1.89 -7.04 -10.90
C ILE A 166 2.71 -7.96 -11.79
N TYR A 167 2.31 -8.14 -13.04
CA TYR A 167 3.09 -8.88 -14.03
C TYR A 167 4.06 -7.98 -14.75
N ASP A 168 5.11 -8.60 -15.30
CA ASP A 168 6.14 -7.94 -16.09
C ASP A 168 6.82 -6.77 -15.33
N ILE A 169 6.93 -6.87 -14.00
CA ILE A 169 7.45 -5.81 -13.10
C ILE A 169 8.93 -5.44 -13.35
N HIS A 170 9.63 -6.26 -14.10
CA HIS A 170 11.02 -6.07 -14.52
C HIS A 170 11.13 -5.29 -15.84
N THR A 171 10.01 -4.88 -16.42
CA THR A 171 9.93 -4.16 -17.71
C THR A 171 9.44 -2.73 -17.49
N GLN A 172 9.39 -1.94 -18.56
CA GLN A 172 8.82 -0.58 -18.54
C GLN A 172 7.28 -0.56 -18.65
N SER A 173 6.63 -1.72 -18.82
CA SER A 173 5.16 -1.84 -18.95
C SER A 173 4.62 -2.89 -17.97
N PRO A 174 4.76 -2.65 -16.65
CA PRO A 174 4.18 -3.52 -15.62
C PRO A 174 2.66 -3.46 -15.65
N LYS A 175 2.00 -4.57 -15.32
CA LYS A 175 0.52 -4.70 -15.38
C LYS A 175 -0.04 -5.05 -14.02
N LEU A 176 -0.73 -4.10 -13.39
CA LEU A 176 -1.29 -4.26 -12.05
C LEU A 176 -2.71 -4.82 -12.12
N TYR A 177 -2.94 -5.87 -11.32
CA TYR A 177 -4.24 -6.46 -11.10
C TYR A 177 -4.55 -6.53 -9.61
N PHE A 178 -5.80 -6.22 -9.27
CA PHE A 178 -6.39 -6.45 -7.96
C PHE A 178 -7.32 -7.66 -8.06
N ALA A 179 -7.03 -8.70 -7.28
CA ALA A 179 -7.84 -9.90 -7.26
C ALA A 179 -9.09 -9.69 -6.39
N ASN A 180 -10.21 -10.27 -6.82
CA ASN A 180 -11.32 -10.50 -5.91
C ASN A 180 -10.88 -11.56 -4.89
N SER A 181 -10.45 -11.10 -3.71
CA SER A 181 -9.80 -11.92 -2.68
C SER A 181 -10.80 -12.82 -1.97
N SER A 182 -12.10 -12.45 -1.98
CA SER A 182 -13.17 -13.34 -1.53
C SER A 182 -13.33 -14.59 -2.42
N ARG A 183 -12.90 -14.51 -3.68
CA ARG A 183 -12.95 -15.60 -4.66
C ARG A 183 -11.63 -16.33 -4.82
N TYR A 184 -10.52 -15.59 -4.83
CA TYR A 184 -9.18 -16.14 -5.06
C TYR A 184 -8.31 -16.00 -3.81
N GLN A 185 -8.25 -17.08 -3.03
CA GLN A 185 -7.41 -17.13 -1.83
C GLN A 185 -5.90 -17.10 -2.15
N TYR A 186 -5.49 -17.56 -3.34
CA TYR A 186 -4.09 -17.61 -3.74
C TYR A 186 -3.80 -16.80 -5.00
N HIS A 187 -2.65 -16.10 -5.03
CA HIS A 187 -2.18 -15.36 -6.21
C HIS A 187 -2.04 -16.26 -7.44
N TYR A 188 -1.60 -17.51 -7.26
CA TYR A 188 -1.49 -18.47 -8.36
C TYR A 188 -2.84 -18.78 -8.99
N THR A 189 -3.87 -19.09 -8.19
CA THR A 189 -5.21 -19.39 -8.72
C THR A 189 -5.82 -18.20 -9.44
N PHE A 190 -5.62 -16.98 -8.94
CA PHE A 190 -5.99 -15.77 -9.66
C PHE A 190 -5.24 -15.66 -11.01
N SER A 191 -3.93 -15.90 -10.99
CA SER A 191 -3.09 -15.82 -12.19
C SER A 191 -3.48 -16.83 -13.27
N ARG A 192 -3.90 -18.03 -12.85
CA ARG A 192 -4.36 -19.10 -13.74
C ARG A 192 -5.78 -18.84 -14.26
N ASP A 193 -6.72 -18.55 -13.37
CA ASP A 193 -8.15 -18.60 -13.70
C ASP A 193 -8.73 -17.26 -14.15
N ALA A 194 -8.18 -16.13 -13.66
CA ALA A 194 -8.66 -14.80 -14.00
C ALA A 194 -7.86 -14.15 -15.13
N VAL A 195 -6.53 -14.25 -15.05
CA VAL A 195 -5.61 -13.59 -16.00
C VAL A 195 -5.13 -14.56 -17.09
N ASN A 196 -5.31 -15.87 -16.91
CA ASN A 196 -4.86 -16.91 -17.84
C ASN A 196 -3.36 -16.79 -18.20
N ARG A 197 -2.53 -16.39 -17.23
CA ARG A 197 -1.10 -16.10 -17.44
C ARG A 197 -0.19 -17.28 -17.12
N TYR A 198 -0.57 -18.12 -16.16
CA TYR A 198 0.23 -19.24 -15.69
C TYR A 198 -0.61 -20.51 -15.56
N SER A 199 -0.13 -21.61 -16.13
CA SER A 199 -0.71 -22.96 -15.97
C SER A 199 0.05 -23.84 -14.96
N SER A 200 1.21 -23.36 -14.48
CA SER A 200 2.08 -24.08 -13.53
C SER A 200 2.39 -23.22 -12.30
N ASN A 201 2.05 -23.74 -11.13
CA ASN A 201 2.33 -23.09 -9.85
C ASN A 201 3.84 -22.93 -9.61
N SER A 202 4.62 -23.93 -10.02
CA SER A 202 6.08 -23.89 -9.91
C SER A 202 6.67 -22.75 -10.75
N LEU A 203 6.19 -22.58 -11.99
CA LEU A 203 6.65 -21.50 -12.86
C LEU A 203 6.24 -20.14 -12.30
N PHE A 204 4.97 -19.99 -11.88
CA PHE A 204 4.50 -18.77 -11.21
C PHE A 204 5.39 -18.41 -10.02
N ASN A 205 5.62 -19.36 -9.10
CA ASN A 205 6.45 -19.12 -7.92
C ASN A 205 7.89 -18.72 -8.29
N SER A 206 8.49 -19.37 -9.29
CA SER A 206 9.86 -19.05 -9.74
C SER A 206 10.00 -17.65 -10.35
N HIS A 207 8.90 -17.10 -10.87
CA HIS A 207 8.81 -15.76 -11.44
C HIS A 207 8.38 -14.71 -10.39
N THR A 208 7.72 -15.13 -9.31
CA THR A 208 7.11 -14.20 -8.34
C THR A 208 7.92 -14.04 -7.05
N TYR A 209 8.45 -15.12 -6.47
CA TYR A 209 8.98 -15.12 -5.09
C TYR A 209 10.47 -15.51 -5.01
N PHE A 210 11.12 -15.10 -3.91
CA PHE A 210 12.47 -15.50 -3.48
C PHE A 210 13.58 -15.21 -4.51
N THR A 211 13.37 -14.21 -5.36
CA THR A 211 14.39 -13.72 -6.29
C THR A 211 14.28 -12.22 -6.45
N ASN A 212 15.42 -11.55 -6.56
CA ASN A 212 15.49 -10.14 -6.97
C ASN A 212 16.12 -9.97 -8.35
N SER A 213 16.91 -10.93 -8.83
CA SER A 213 17.58 -10.85 -10.14
C SER A 213 16.72 -11.33 -11.31
N ARG A 214 15.81 -12.28 -11.07
CA ARG A 214 14.97 -12.90 -12.12
C ARG A 214 13.48 -12.70 -11.88
N ARG A 215 13.09 -11.87 -10.91
CA ARG A 215 11.68 -11.60 -10.58
C ARG A 215 10.99 -11.03 -11.80
N ARG A 216 9.89 -11.65 -12.21
CA ARG A 216 9.03 -11.18 -13.29
C ARG A 216 7.70 -10.64 -12.81
N ASN A 217 7.22 -11.09 -11.66
CA ASN A 217 5.98 -10.62 -11.04
C ASN A 217 6.24 -10.16 -9.60
N ALA A 218 5.44 -9.23 -9.10
CA ALA A 218 5.29 -9.00 -7.67
C ALA A 218 3.87 -9.36 -7.24
N ALA A 219 3.73 -9.96 -6.06
CA ALA A 219 2.44 -10.35 -5.51
C ALA A 219 2.41 -10.04 -4.02
N GLY A 220 1.30 -9.47 -3.56
CA GLY A 220 1.13 -9.05 -2.17
C GLY A 220 -0.33 -8.80 -1.82
N SER A 221 -0.54 -8.14 -0.69
CA SER A 221 -1.85 -7.71 -0.21
C SER A 221 -1.83 -6.22 0.10
N ILE A 222 -2.95 -5.56 -0.15
CA ILE A 222 -3.27 -4.26 0.40
C ILE A 222 -4.18 -4.52 1.59
N ILE A 223 -3.78 -4.08 2.78
CA ILE A 223 -4.47 -4.38 4.03
C ILE A 223 -4.95 -3.08 4.65
N TYR A 224 -6.25 -2.98 4.95
CA TYR A 224 -6.83 -1.84 5.65
C TYR A 224 -6.77 -2.03 7.16
N HIS A 225 -6.18 -1.06 7.85
CA HIS A 225 -6.03 -1.00 9.30
C HIS A 225 -6.91 0.12 9.86
N PRO A 226 -8.20 -0.14 10.20
CA PRO A 226 -9.16 0.89 10.59
C PRO A 226 -8.81 1.62 11.89
N ASN A 227 -8.07 0.95 12.79
CA ASN A 227 -7.75 1.47 14.12
C ASN A 227 -6.49 2.33 14.14
N TYR A 228 -5.74 2.38 13.03
CA TYR A 228 -4.61 3.30 12.94
C TYR A 228 -5.12 4.74 12.99
N MET A 229 -4.38 5.60 13.68
CA MET A 229 -4.63 7.03 13.72
C MET A 229 -3.31 7.74 13.44
N ASN A 230 -3.27 8.57 12.41
CA ASN A 230 -2.08 9.34 12.08
C ASN A 230 -1.92 10.53 13.06
N PRO A 231 -0.76 11.21 13.08
CA PRO A 231 -0.53 12.35 13.98
C PRO A 231 -1.48 13.56 13.77
N SER A 232 -2.17 13.64 12.62
CA SER A 232 -3.19 14.67 12.37
C SER A 232 -4.60 14.26 12.84
N GLY A 233 -4.76 13.07 13.42
CA GLY A 233 -6.02 12.55 13.94
C GLY A 233 -6.91 11.86 12.92
N GLN A 234 -6.45 11.68 11.68
CA GLN A 234 -7.18 10.90 10.67
C GLN A 234 -7.03 9.42 10.95
N THR A 235 -8.15 8.69 10.83
CA THR A 235 -8.23 7.27 11.12
C THR A 235 -8.15 6.42 9.86
N GLY A 236 -7.61 5.21 10.00
CA GLY A 236 -7.46 4.25 8.93
C GLY A 236 -6.21 4.48 8.07
N ILE A 237 -5.48 3.40 7.78
CA ILE A 237 -4.40 3.38 6.79
C ILE A 237 -4.46 2.10 5.98
N TYR A 238 -4.00 2.16 4.73
CA TYR A 238 -3.79 0.99 3.89
C TYR A 238 -2.31 0.65 3.86
N THR A 239 -1.98 -0.62 4.01
CA THR A 239 -0.59 -1.09 3.94
C THR A 239 -0.39 -1.97 2.73
N VAL A 240 0.70 -1.76 2.00
CA VAL A 240 1.18 -2.69 0.98
C VAL A 240 2.10 -3.68 1.68
N GLU A 241 1.73 -4.95 1.63
CA GLU A 241 2.48 -6.04 2.26
C GLU A 241 2.81 -7.14 1.26
N PHE A 242 4.02 -7.70 1.34
CA PHE A 242 4.44 -8.87 0.56
C PHE A 242 4.54 -10.10 1.46
N TRP A 243 4.66 -11.30 0.88
CA TRP A 243 4.84 -12.52 1.66
C TRP A 243 6.00 -12.36 2.66
N PRO A 244 5.76 -12.51 3.99
CA PRO A 244 6.78 -12.34 5.03
C PRO A 244 8.18 -12.89 4.72
N SER A 245 8.30 -14.11 4.18
CA SER A 245 9.62 -14.70 3.93
C SER A 245 10.26 -14.28 2.59
N ASP A 246 9.55 -13.52 1.75
CA ASP A 246 10.05 -13.09 0.44
C ASP A 246 10.86 -11.78 0.59
N PRO A 247 12.17 -11.78 0.28
CA PRO A 247 12.99 -10.57 0.31
C PRO A 247 12.73 -9.73 -0.95
N VAL A 248 11.76 -8.83 -0.91
CA VAL A 248 11.41 -7.95 -2.04
C VAL A 248 12.28 -6.69 -2.03
N ALA A 249 13.20 -6.55 -2.99
CA ALA A 249 14.09 -5.39 -3.09
C ALA A 249 13.32 -4.09 -3.38
N PHE A 250 13.88 -2.95 -2.93
CA PHE A 250 13.31 -1.61 -3.02
C PHE A 250 12.68 -1.30 -4.37
N ARG A 251 13.37 -1.54 -5.49
CA ARG A 251 12.84 -1.24 -6.84
C ARG A 251 11.48 -1.89 -7.15
N PHE A 252 11.23 -3.08 -6.61
CA PHE A 252 9.96 -3.78 -6.79
C PHE A 252 8.91 -3.25 -5.81
N VAL A 253 9.31 -2.89 -4.59
CA VAL A 253 8.45 -2.20 -3.62
C VAL A 253 8.00 -0.86 -4.19
N GLU A 254 8.92 -0.05 -4.71
CA GLU A 254 8.66 1.27 -5.31
C GLU A 254 7.70 1.17 -6.50
N THR A 255 8.00 0.29 -7.46
CA THR A 255 7.13 0.09 -8.62
C THR A 255 5.72 -0.30 -8.18
N SER A 256 5.62 -1.25 -7.24
CA SER A 256 4.31 -1.72 -6.74
C SER A 256 3.54 -0.63 -6.02
N PHE A 257 4.21 0.06 -5.09
CA PHE A 257 3.61 1.10 -4.27
C PHE A 257 3.07 2.25 -5.13
N GLU A 258 3.86 2.75 -6.08
CA GLU A 258 3.46 3.87 -6.94
C GLU A 258 2.31 3.48 -7.88
N MET A 259 2.32 2.26 -8.45
CA MET A 259 1.20 1.79 -9.28
C MET A 259 -0.09 1.64 -8.47
N ILE A 260 0.00 1.12 -7.24
CA ILE A 260 -1.14 0.96 -6.33
C ILE A 260 -1.70 2.34 -5.94
N ALA A 261 -0.85 3.27 -5.52
CA ALA A 261 -1.26 4.61 -5.12
C ALA A 261 -1.95 5.38 -6.27
N SER A 262 -1.43 5.27 -7.50
CA SER A 262 -2.07 5.85 -8.70
C SER A 262 -3.41 5.18 -9.05
N SER A 263 -3.55 3.87 -8.80
CA SER A 263 -4.77 3.11 -9.12
C SER A 263 -5.81 3.10 -7.99
N MET A 264 -5.56 3.82 -6.89
CA MET A 264 -6.41 3.91 -5.71
C MET A 264 -6.54 5.37 -5.21
N PRO A 265 -7.13 6.27 -6.02
CA PRO A 265 -7.13 7.71 -5.73
C PRO A 265 -7.88 8.10 -4.44
N PHE A 266 -8.77 7.24 -3.94
CA PHE A 266 -9.51 7.48 -2.69
C PHE A 266 -8.66 7.37 -1.42
N LEU A 267 -7.44 6.82 -1.51
CA LEU A 267 -6.53 6.69 -0.37
C LEU A 267 -6.11 8.04 0.20
N ASP A 268 -6.04 9.07 -0.65
CA ASP A 268 -5.67 10.44 -0.27
C ASP A 268 -4.40 10.54 0.59
N GLY A 269 -3.40 9.69 0.35
CA GLY A 269 -2.15 9.66 1.13
C GLY A 269 -2.17 8.72 2.34
N GLN A 270 -3.30 8.08 2.64
CA GLN A 270 -3.42 7.08 3.71
C GLN A 270 -2.92 5.69 3.26
N ILE A 271 -1.69 5.63 2.75
CA ILE A 271 -1.03 4.39 2.32
C ILE A 271 0.44 4.35 2.73
N ALA A 272 0.91 3.19 3.20
CA ALA A 272 2.30 2.94 3.54
C ALA A 272 2.76 1.52 3.14
N TYR A 273 4.05 1.34 2.92
CA TYR A 273 4.69 0.03 2.88
C TYR A 273 4.93 -0.44 4.32
N HIS A 274 4.51 -1.66 4.65
CA HIS A 274 4.77 -2.27 5.95
C HIS A 274 5.68 -3.49 5.77
N PRO A 275 6.98 -3.41 6.16
CA PRO A 275 7.86 -4.57 6.19
C PRO A 275 7.47 -5.48 7.37
N SER A 276 6.52 -6.39 7.12
CA SER A 276 5.82 -7.16 8.16
C SER A 276 6.60 -8.35 8.73
N SER A 277 7.87 -8.51 8.34
CA SER A 277 8.74 -9.61 8.79
C SER A 277 10.18 -9.15 9.03
N GLU A 278 10.94 -9.93 9.80
CA GLU A 278 12.37 -9.66 10.00
C GLU A 278 13.17 -9.71 8.68
N THR A 279 12.80 -10.59 7.74
CA THR A 279 13.41 -10.64 6.40
C THR A 279 13.24 -9.33 5.66
N GLN A 280 12.02 -8.76 5.69
CA GLN A 280 11.70 -7.50 5.03
C GLN A 280 12.28 -6.30 5.79
N LYS A 281 12.25 -6.30 7.13
CA LYS A 281 12.85 -5.26 7.98
C LYS A 281 14.36 -5.17 7.74
N SER A 282 15.06 -6.30 7.78
CA SER A 282 16.51 -6.36 7.51
C SER A 282 16.86 -5.83 6.11
N LEU A 283 16.10 -6.22 5.07
CA LEU A 283 16.31 -5.72 3.71
C LEU A 283 16.02 -4.22 3.59
N TYR A 284 14.90 -3.76 4.14
CA TYR A 284 14.54 -2.33 4.23
C TYR A 284 15.67 -1.51 4.87
N GLN A 285 16.25 -1.96 5.98
CA GLN A 285 17.37 -1.29 6.64
C GLN A 285 18.61 -1.24 5.76
N SER A 286 18.92 -2.32 5.04
CA SER A 286 20.05 -2.34 4.10
C SER A 286 19.85 -1.41 2.90
N GLU A 287 18.60 -1.12 2.53
CA GLU A 287 18.22 -0.28 1.39
C GLU A 287 17.72 1.12 1.80
N ILE A 288 17.89 1.51 3.07
CA ILE A 288 17.26 2.70 3.67
C ILE A 288 17.52 4.00 2.89
N ASN A 289 18.67 4.12 2.25
CA ASN A 289 19.02 5.30 1.46
C ASN A 289 18.17 5.44 0.19
N GLN A 290 17.70 4.32 -0.38
CA GLN A 290 16.77 4.34 -1.51
C GLN A 290 15.39 4.80 -1.03
N TYR A 291 14.89 4.24 0.07
CA TYR A 291 13.62 4.66 0.68
C TYR A 291 13.61 6.14 1.07
N LYS A 292 14.67 6.66 1.68
CA LYS A 292 14.81 8.10 2.02
C LYS A 292 14.79 9.02 0.79
N LYS A 293 15.15 8.50 -0.38
CA LYS A 293 15.12 9.20 -1.66
C LYS A 293 13.85 8.89 -2.48
N SER A 294 12.91 8.14 -1.93
CA SER A 294 11.68 7.74 -2.59
C SER A 294 10.48 8.53 -2.05
N HIS A 295 9.32 8.31 -2.67
CA HIS A 295 8.03 8.83 -2.21
C HIS A 295 7.25 7.86 -1.32
N ILE A 296 7.86 6.72 -0.97
CA ILE A 296 7.21 5.62 -0.25
C ILE A 296 7.15 5.97 1.23
N ALA A 297 5.94 6.08 1.77
CA ALA A 297 5.74 6.04 3.21
C ALA A 297 6.02 4.62 3.72
N VAL A 298 6.81 4.50 4.77
CA VAL A 298 7.07 3.23 5.45
C VAL A 298 6.53 3.33 6.86
N ILE A 299 5.80 2.30 7.30
CA ILE A 299 5.29 2.18 8.67
C ILE A 299 5.79 0.86 9.25
N ASP A 300 6.36 0.88 10.45
CA ASP A 300 6.72 -0.34 11.17
C ASP A 300 5.53 -0.87 11.98
N SER A 301 5.68 -2.07 12.52
CA SER A 301 4.60 -2.72 13.25
C SER A 301 4.29 -1.98 14.55
N GLU A 302 5.31 -1.40 15.16
CA GLU A 302 5.23 -0.62 16.39
C GLU A 302 4.39 0.65 16.19
N ASP A 303 4.56 1.40 15.11
CA ASP A 303 3.75 2.57 14.77
C ASP A 303 2.37 2.18 14.24
N LEU A 304 2.28 1.10 13.45
CA LEU A 304 1.03 0.64 12.86
C LEU A 304 0.04 0.16 13.93
N PHE A 305 0.55 -0.53 14.95
CA PHE A 305 -0.27 -1.10 16.00
C PHE A 305 -0.06 -0.51 17.39
N GLY A 306 0.86 0.42 17.59
CA GLY A 306 1.24 0.96 18.90
C GLY A 306 0.12 1.70 19.64
N ASN A 307 -0.93 2.11 18.92
CA ASN A 307 -2.14 2.67 19.52
C ASN A 307 -3.17 1.60 19.94
N SER A 308 -2.93 0.33 19.63
CA SER A 308 -3.68 -0.80 20.18
C SER A 308 -3.07 -1.16 21.53
N THR A 309 -3.83 -1.00 22.60
CA THR A 309 -3.44 -1.45 23.95
C THR A 309 -3.86 -2.88 24.24
N TYR A 310 -4.55 -3.52 23.28
CA TYR A 310 -5.11 -4.86 23.42
C TYR A 310 -5.49 -5.47 22.07
N SER A 311 -5.08 -6.72 21.84
CA SER A 311 -5.56 -7.55 20.72
C SER A 311 -5.87 -8.97 21.20
N ALA A 312 -7.15 -9.37 21.11
CA ALA A 312 -7.67 -10.66 21.57
C ALA A 312 -7.41 -11.85 20.61
N LEU A 313 -6.16 -12.25 20.36
CA LEU A 313 -5.76 -13.15 19.27
C LEU A 313 -6.41 -14.56 19.21
N ASN A 314 -6.66 -15.17 20.37
CA ASN A 314 -7.42 -16.42 20.55
C ASN A 314 -8.25 -16.28 21.82
N THR A 315 -9.53 -15.95 21.67
CA THR A 315 -10.43 -15.70 22.80
C THR A 315 -10.78 -16.98 23.54
N GLY A 316 -10.78 -16.92 24.87
CA GLY A 316 -11.24 -17.97 25.76
C GLY A 316 -10.98 -17.57 27.21
N GLU A 317 -11.32 -18.44 28.14
CA GLU A 317 -11.11 -18.23 29.57
C GLU A 317 -10.06 -19.21 30.08
N CYS A 318 -9.15 -18.73 30.92
CA CYS A 318 -8.14 -19.57 31.56
C CYS A 318 -7.84 -19.08 32.98
N PHE A 319 -7.27 -19.96 33.80
CA PHE A 319 -6.84 -19.66 35.15
C PHE A 319 -5.44 -20.23 35.36
N GLY A 320 -4.57 -19.47 36.01
CA GLY A 320 -3.19 -19.86 36.21
C GLY A 320 -2.37 -18.84 36.97
N THR A 321 -1.09 -19.13 37.17
CA THR A 321 -0.13 -18.22 37.80
C THR A 321 0.43 -17.26 36.76
N LEU A 322 0.24 -15.95 36.96
CA LEU A 322 0.78 -14.93 36.07
C LEU A 322 2.31 -14.83 36.23
N ARG A 323 3.07 -15.00 35.14
CA ARG A 323 4.54 -15.02 35.16
C ARG A 323 5.14 -14.23 34.01
N LEU A 324 6.07 -13.31 34.30
CA LEU A 324 6.86 -12.60 33.31
C LEU A 324 8.05 -13.45 32.85
N ILE A 325 8.14 -13.73 31.56
CA ILE A 325 9.21 -14.54 30.97
C ILE A 325 10.22 -13.61 30.29
N THR A 326 11.45 -13.61 30.79
CA THR A 326 12.55 -12.75 30.32
C THR A 326 13.72 -13.54 29.68
N GLY A 327 13.56 -14.86 29.51
CA GLY A 327 14.62 -15.74 29.01
C GLY A 327 14.19 -17.20 28.95
N THR A 328 15.12 -18.14 29.13
CA THR A 328 14.92 -19.60 29.02
C THR A 328 14.25 -20.24 30.25
N GLN A 329 13.33 -19.52 30.89
CA GLN A 329 12.65 -20.03 32.08
C GLN A 329 11.71 -21.19 31.70
N THR A 330 11.64 -22.21 32.54
CA THR A 330 10.68 -23.31 32.35
C THR A 330 9.27 -22.82 32.64
N MET A 331 8.40 -23.01 31.65
CA MET A 331 6.98 -22.69 31.71
C MET A 331 6.18 -23.96 31.97
N SER A 332 5.11 -23.84 32.75
CA SER A 332 4.20 -24.93 33.10
C SER A 332 2.84 -24.74 32.44
N SER A 333 2.08 -25.82 32.29
CA SER A 333 0.69 -25.78 31.81
C SER A 333 -0.26 -24.98 32.71
N ARG A 334 0.17 -24.62 33.92
CA ARG A 334 -0.58 -23.78 34.88
C ARG A 334 -0.20 -22.29 34.82
N ASP A 335 0.75 -21.91 33.96
CA ASP A 335 1.23 -20.54 33.89
C ASP A 335 0.40 -19.72 32.89
N ILE A 336 0.10 -18.47 33.24
CA ILE A 336 -0.28 -17.42 32.30
C ILE A 336 0.99 -16.60 32.06
N VAL A 337 1.55 -16.66 30.86
CA VAL A 337 2.88 -16.09 30.60
C VAL A 337 2.79 -14.71 29.96
N ILE A 338 3.60 -13.76 30.43
CA ILE A 338 3.85 -12.47 29.78
C ILE A 338 5.18 -12.58 29.03
N LEU A 339 5.13 -12.43 27.70
CA LEU A 339 6.27 -12.57 26.80
C LEU A 339 6.69 -11.20 26.29
N ARG A 340 7.85 -10.70 26.74
CA ARG A 340 8.43 -9.46 26.19
C ARG A 340 9.02 -9.64 24.81
N ASN A 341 9.56 -10.82 24.56
CA ASN A 341 10.12 -11.24 23.29
C ASN A 341 9.41 -12.52 22.87
N ILE A 342 9.08 -12.62 21.59
CA ILE A 342 8.38 -13.76 21.02
C ILE A 342 9.39 -14.91 20.84
N PRO A 343 9.27 -16.03 21.58
CA PRO A 343 10.14 -17.16 21.36
C PRO A 343 9.78 -17.90 20.07
N ASN A 344 10.73 -18.64 19.51
CA ASN A 344 10.48 -19.47 18.32
C ASN A 344 9.49 -20.62 18.59
N ASP A 345 9.38 -21.07 19.84
CA ASP A 345 8.42 -22.09 20.26
C ASP A 345 7.94 -21.82 21.69
N ILE A 346 6.76 -22.32 22.01
CA ILE A 346 6.16 -22.20 23.34
C ILE A 346 5.61 -23.55 23.79
N THR A 347 5.98 -23.96 25.00
CA THR A 347 5.41 -25.14 25.66
C THR A 347 3.94 -24.90 26.00
N HIS A 348 3.19 -25.95 26.33
CA HIS A 348 1.80 -25.80 26.72
C HIS A 348 1.68 -24.95 28.01
N VAL A 349 0.87 -23.90 27.96
CA VAL A 349 0.63 -22.93 29.05
C VAL A 349 -0.87 -22.63 29.14
N ALA A 350 -1.33 -22.11 30.28
CA ALA A 350 -2.75 -21.81 30.51
C ALA A 350 -3.24 -20.59 29.72
N GLY A 351 -2.38 -19.58 29.55
CA GLY A 351 -2.68 -18.37 28.78
C GLY A 351 -1.41 -17.63 28.38
N ILE A 352 -1.51 -16.78 27.35
CA ILE A 352 -0.36 -16.03 26.81
C ILE A 352 -0.73 -14.54 26.66
N ILE A 353 0.12 -13.66 27.17
CA ILE A 353 0.10 -12.21 26.97
C ILE A 353 1.43 -11.83 26.32
N THR A 354 1.41 -11.14 25.18
CA THR A 354 2.64 -10.68 24.50
C THR A 354 2.79 -9.17 24.64
N GLU A 355 3.98 -8.64 24.93
CA GLU A 355 4.23 -7.18 24.88
C GLU A 355 4.60 -6.70 23.47
N GLN A 356 4.63 -7.58 22.47
CA GLN A 356 4.87 -7.25 21.06
C GLN A 356 3.63 -7.57 20.24
N ASN A 357 3.13 -6.61 19.46
CA ASN A 357 1.90 -6.82 18.70
C ASN A 357 2.06 -8.00 17.74
N GLN A 358 1.10 -8.92 17.80
CA GLN A 358 1.07 -10.10 16.97
C GLN A 358 -0.01 -9.97 15.92
N THR A 359 0.28 -10.43 14.71
CA THR A 359 -0.78 -10.70 13.75
C THR A 359 -1.52 -11.99 14.14
N PRO A 360 -2.80 -12.15 13.76
CA PRO A 360 -3.52 -13.40 14.00
C PRO A 360 -2.93 -14.65 13.34
N LEU A 361 -2.03 -14.47 12.37
CA LEU A 361 -1.31 -15.54 11.69
C LEU A 361 0.11 -15.73 12.24
N SER A 362 0.47 -15.05 13.32
CA SER A 362 1.79 -15.23 13.94
C SER A 362 1.96 -16.67 14.43
N HIS A 363 3.22 -17.15 14.42
CA HIS A 363 3.55 -18.52 14.81
C HIS A 363 3.04 -18.87 16.22
N ILE A 364 3.17 -17.94 17.17
CA ILE A 364 2.63 -18.11 18.54
C ILE A 364 1.11 -18.18 18.54
N ASN A 365 0.41 -17.36 17.76
CA ASN A 365 -1.05 -17.43 17.73
C ASN A 365 -1.58 -18.73 17.11
N LEU A 366 -0.94 -19.21 16.04
CA LEU A 366 -1.30 -20.49 15.44
C LEU A 366 -1.08 -21.64 16.42
N LYS A 367 0.01 -21.61 17.19
CA LYS A 367 0.28 -22.59 18.25
C LYS A 367 -0.73 -22.50 19.39
N ALA A 368 -1.08 -21.29 19.82
CA ALA A 368 -2.10 -21.05 20.84
C ALA A 368 -3.45 -21.64 20.42
N LYS A 369 -3.87 -21.44 19.16
CA LYS A 369 -5.07 -22.05 18.57
C LYS A 369 -5.01 -23.57 18.55
N GLN A 370 -3.89 -24.15 18.08
CA GLN A 370 -3.70 -25.60 18.08
C GLN A 370 -3.83 -26.21 19.48
N ASN A 371 -3.36 -25.49 20.51
CA ASN A 371 -3.39 -25.92 21.89
C ASN A 371 -4.68 -25.55 22.64
N GLY A 372 -5.59 -24.79 22.03
CA GLY A 372 -6.76 -24.23 22.72
C GLY A 372 -6.41 -23.22 23.83
N THR A 373 -5.22 -22.61 23.79
CA THR A 373 -4.73 -21.67 24.79
C THR A 373 -5.22 -20.25 24.47
N PRO A 374 -5.94 -19.56 25.37
CA PRO A 374 -6.28 -18.17 25.17
C PRO A 374 -5.03 -17.28 25.08
N ASN A 375 -5.00 -16.36 24.13
CA ASN A 375 -3.91 -15.40 24.04
C ASN A 375 -4.34 -14.01 23.58
N ALA A 376 -3.57 -13.02 24.04
CA ALA A 376 -3.70 -11.63 23.67
C ALA A 376 -2.33 -10.94 23.57
N TYR A 377 -2.31 -9.81 22.87
CA TYR A 377 -1.30 -8.78 23.02
C TYR A 377 -1.84 -7.72 23.98
#